data_AF-A0A7Y6ZF43-F1
#
_entry.id   AF-A0A7Y6ZF43-F1
#
_cell.length_a   1.000
_cell.length_b   1.000
_cell.length_c   1.000
_cell.angle_alpha   90.00
_cell.angle_beta   90.00
_cell.angle_gamma   90.00
#
_symmetry.space_group_name_H-M   'P 1'
#
loop_
_entity.id
_entity.type
_entity.pdbx_description
1 polymer ?
#
loop_
_entity_poly.entity_id
_entity_poly.type
_entity_poly.pdbx_seq_one_letter_code
_entity_poly.pdbx_strand_id
1 'polypeptide(L)'
;MPTPVSSVRNLGPASDASFARAGIDSAEALRELGPDAAYTRLLATGSRPHFIGYYAMVMGLQGRPWNDCKGKEKDALRARFDAIVASVAADTTAAPTGIESVLNEIGTGLRR
;
A
#
# COMPACT_ATOMS: atom_id res chain seq x y z
N MET A 1 -7.80 12.85 19.79
CA MET A 1 -8.66 12.03 18.90
C MET A 1 -7.80 11.58 17.74
N PRO A 2 -7.86 10.30 17.32
CA PRO A 2 -7.13 9.85 16.14
C PRO A 2 -7.59 10.65 14.91
N THR A 3 -6.64 11.05 14.07
CA THR A 3 -6.94 11.76 12.84
C THR A 3 -7.07 10.76 11.69
N PRO A 4 -7.97 11.00 10.71
CA PRO A 4 -8.12 10.08 9.59
C PRO A 4 -6.81 10.00 8.78
N VAL A 5 -6.57 8.87 8.11
CA VAL A 5 -5.39 8.66 7.27
C VAL A 5 -5.28 9.72 6.18
N SER A 6 -6.40 10.17 5.64
CA SER A 6 -6.52 11.28 4.67
C SER A 6 -6.04 12.64 5.19
N SER A 7 -5.79 12.77 6.50
CA SER A 7 -5.12 13.96 7.05
C SER A 7 -3.62 14.01 6.71
N VAL A 8 -3.01 12.88 6.36
CA VAL A 8 -1.64 12.84 5.83
C VAL A 8 -1.62 13.45 4.44
N ARG A 9 -0.67 14.36 4.21
CA ARG A 9 -0.49 15.01 2.90
C ARG A 9 -0.43 13.98 1.77
N ASN A 10 -1.00 14.32 0.61
CA ASN A 10 -1.12 13.46 -0.58
C ASN A 10 -2.08 12.27 -0.44
N LEU A 11 -2.64 11.99 0.74
CA LEU A 11 -3.70 11.00 0.90
C LEU A 11 -5.06 11.68 0.87
N GLY A 12 -6.06 10.98 0.34
CA GLY A 12 -7.44 11.46 0.27
C GLY A 12 -8.42 10.45 0.87
N PRO A 13 -9.73 10.73 0.87
CA PRO A 13 -10.74 9.87 1.51
C PRO A 13 -10.74 8.40 1.03
N ALA A 14 -10.34 8.14 -0.22
CA ALA A 14 -10.18 6.77 -0.72
C ALA A 14 -9.08 5.97 0.01
N SER A 15 -8.08 6.66 0.54
CA SER A 15 -7.04 6.06 1.37
C SER A 15 -7.63 5.58 2.70
N ASP A 16 -8.52 6.35 3.34
CA ASP A 16 -9.12 5.96 4.64
C ASP A 16 -9.74 4.57 4.58
N ALA A 17 -10.63 4.34 3.61
CA ALA A 17 -11.28 3.04 3.45
C ALA A 17 -10.29 1.91 3.15
N SER A 18 -9.23 2.19 2.38
CA SER A 18 -8.27 1.18 1.97
C SER A 18 -7.30 0.80 3.09
N PHE A 19 -6.81 1.79 3.85
CA PHE A 19 -5.99 1.57 5.03
C PHE A 19 -6.80 0.97 6.19
N ALA A 20 -8.07 1.34 6.36
CA ALA A 20 -8.96 0.73 7.36
C ALA A 20 -9.14 -0.78 7.11
N ARG A 21 -9.32 -1.21 5.85
CA ARG A 21 -9.32 -2.65 5.51
C ARG A 21 -8.02 -3.35 5.90
N ALA A 22 -6.90 -2.64 5.86
CA ALA A 22 -5.59 -3.12 6.27
C ALA A 22 -5.31 -2.98 7.78
N GLY A 23 -6.32 -2.64 8.59
CA GLY A 23 -6.21 -2.46 10.03
C GLY A 23 -5.42 -1.21 10.45
N ILE A 24 -5.36 -0.19 9.57
CA ILE A 24 -4.69 1.09 9.82
C ILE A 24 -5.78 2.17 9.78
N ASP A 25 -6.30 2.53 10.95
CA ASP A 25 -7.48 3.37 11.12
C ASP A 25 -7.19 4.86 11.35
N SER A 26 -5.92 5.23 11.49
CA SER A 26 -5.50 6.58 11.86
C SER A 26 -4.18 6.99 11.22
N ALA A 27 -3.99 8.30 11.06
CA ALA A 27 -2.73 8.86 10.58
C ALA A 27 -1.59 8.65 11.59
N GLU A 28 -1.89 8.59 12.88
CA GLU A 28 -0.93 8.26 13.93
C GLU A 28 -0.43 6.82 13.78
N ALA A 29 -1.33 5.84 13.64
CA ALA A 29 -0.98 4.44 13.38
C ALA A 29 -0.18 4.29 12.09
N LEU A 30 -0.53 5.04 11.03
CA LEU A 30 0.23 5.03 9.78
C LEU A 30 1.66 5.56 9.97
N ARG A 31 1.85 6.63 10.75
CA ARG A 31 3.18 7.18 11.05
C ARG A 31 4.02 6.23 11.90
N GLU A 32 3.41 5.61 12.90
CA GLU A 32 4.07 4.65 13.80
C GLU A 32 4.52 3.40 13.05
N LEU A 33 3.67 2.86 12.18
CA LEU A 33 3.97 1.67 11.37
C LEU A 33 5.03 1.94 10.30
N GLY A 34 5.04 3.16 9.75
CA GLY A 34 5.92 3.55 8.65
C GLY A 34 5.44 3.05 7.28
N PRO A 35 5.98 3.64 6.19
CA PRO A 35 5.42 3.49 4.85
C PRO A 35 5.47 2.05 4.32
N ASP A 36 6.58 1.33 4.50
CA ASP A 36 6.79 0.05 3.83
C ASP A 36 5.91 -1.04 4.46
N ALA A 37 5.87 -1.08 5.79
CA ALA A 37 5.02 -2.00 6.53
C ALA A 37 3.53 -1.67 6.31
N ALA A 38 3.16 -0.38 6.28
CA ALA A 38 1.79 0.02 5.98
C ALA A 38 1.37 -0.37 4.55
N TYR A 39 2.23 -0.16 3.57
CA TYR A 39 1.94 -0.53 2.18
C TYR A 39 1.88 -2.05 1.99
N THR A 40 2.75 -2.80 2.68
CA THR A 40 2.72 -4.27 2.70
C THR A 40 1.36 -4.78 3.20
N ARG A 41 0.88 -4.25 4.34
CA ARG A 41 -0.46 -4.59 4.85
C ARG A 41 -1.56 -4.21 3.86
N LEU A 42 -1.46 -3.03 3.24
CA LEU A 42 -2.42 -2.57 2.25
C LEU A 42 -2.52 -3.55 1.06
N LEU A 43 -1.38 -3.99 0.52
CA LEU A 43 -1.36 -4.96 -0.59
C LEU A 43 -1.86 -6.34 -0.16
N ALA A 44 -1.56 -6.78 1.06
CA ALA A 44 -2.02 -8.07 1.59
C ALA A 44 -3.56 -8.18 1.67
N THR A 45 -4.28 -7.04 1.73
CA THR A 45 -5.75 -6.97 1.65
C THR A 45 -6.32 -7.02 0.23
N GLY A 46 -5.49 -7.29 -0.78
CA GLY A 46 -5.91 -7.37 -2.18
C GLY A 46 -5.90 -6.03 -2.93
N SER A 47 -5.33 -4.96 -2.34
CA SER A 47 -5.17 -3.68 -3.03
C SER A 47 -4.20 -3.82 -4.21
N ARG A 48 -4.56 -3.27 -5.37
CA ARG A 48 -3.68 -3.33 -6.56
C ARG A 48 -2.40 -2.51 -6.33
N PRO A 49 -1.21 -3.07 -6.63
CA PRO A 49 0.04 -2.32 -6.57
C PRO A 49 0.01 -1.06 -7.44
N HIS A 50 0.36 0.08 -6.84
CA HIS A 50 0.37 1.38 -7.50
C HIS A 50 1.52 2.26 -6.99
N PHE A 51 2.59 2.33 -7.77
CA PHE A 51 3.82 3.02 -7.37
C PHE A 51 3.63 4.49 -7.01
N ILE A 52 2.81 5.22 -7.77
CA ILE A 52 2.53 6.64 -7.49
C ILE A 52 1.84 6.79 -6.13
N GLY A 53 0.92 5.88 -5.80
CA GLY A 53 0.26 5.88 -4.48
C GLY A 53 1.25 5.61 -3.35
N TYR A 54 2.15 4.63 -3.55
CA TYR A 54 3.19 4.31 -2.57
C TYR A 54 4.11 5.49 -2.28
N TYR A 55 4.75 6.09 -3.28
CA TYR A 55 5.69 7.18 -2.98
C TYR A 55 4.96 8.46 -2.57
N ALA A 56 3.72 8.70 -3.03
CA ALA A 56 2.92 9.83 -2.56
C ALA A 56 2.65 9.73 -1.05
N MET A 57 2.36 8.53 -0.54
CA MET A 57 2.27 8.27 0.90
C MET A 57 3.60 8.52 1.61
N VAL A 58 4.72 8.01 1.07
CA VAL A 58 6.05 8.25 1.66
C VAL A 58 6.36 9.74 1.77
N MET A 59 6.13 10.50 0.69
CA MET A 59 6.30 11.96 0.71
C MET A 59 5.34 12.63 1.70
N GLY A 60 4.11 12.12 1.78
CA GLY A 60 3.08 12.58 2.71
C GLY A 60 3.49 12.49 4.18
N LEU A 61 4.08 11.35 4.55
CA LEU A 61 4.59 11.11 5.91
C LEU A 61 5.78 12.01 6.26
N GLN A 62 6.53 12.47 5.26
CA GLN A 62 7.61 13.46 5.41
C GLN A 62 7.10 14.91 5.36
N GLY A 63 5.81 15.13 5.14
CA GLY A 63 5.23 16.47 4.98
C GLY A 63 5.50 17.14 3.62
N ARG A 64 6.01 16.39 2.63
CA ARG A 64 6.40 16.88 1.30
C ARG A 64 5.29 16.67 0.26
N PRO A 65 5.17 17.53 -0.77
CA PRO A 65 4.27 17.27 -1.88
C PRO A 65 4.80 16.09 -2.71
N TRP A 66 3.91 15.26 -3.25
CA TRP A 66 4.30 14.03 -3.95
C TRP A 66 5.24 14.27 -5.15
N ASN A 67 5.10 15.40 -5.83
CA ASN A 67 5.90 15.77 -7.01
C ASN A 67 7.33 16.20 -6.69
N ASP A 68 7.71 16.24 -5.40
CA ASP A 68 9.08 16.51 -4.95
C ASP A 68 9.98 15.26 -5.05
N CYS A 69 9.40 14.07 -5.13
CA CYS A 69 10.13 12.81 -5.31
C CYS A 69 10.76 12.72 -6.71
N LYS A 70 12.10 12.86 -6.80
CA LYS A 70 12.84 12.96 -8.07
C LYS A 70 14.20 12.25 -8.02
N GLY A 71 14.73 11.95 -9.21
CA GLY A 71 16.06 11.36 -9.39
C GLY A 71 16.28 10.11 -8.56
N LYS A 72 17.45 10.03 -7.89
CA LYS A 72 17.88 8.88 -7.09
C LYS A 72 16.89 8.47 -5.99
N GLU A 73 16.17 9.42 -5.40
CA GLU A 73 15.15 9.11 -4.37
C GLU A 73 14.00 8.29 -4.97
N LYS A 74 13.54 8.67 -6.16
CA LYS A 74 12.48 7.96 -6.87
C LYS A 74 12.92 6.55 -7.26
N ASP A 75 14.18 6.40 -7.69
CA ASP A 75 14.75 5.09 -8.03
C ASP A 75 14.87 4.17 -6.80
N ALA A 76 15.30 4.73 -5.66
CA ALA A 76 15.35 3.99 -4.40
C ALA A 76 13.94 3.57 -3.93
N LEU A 77 12.94 4.44 -4.07
CA LEU A 77 11.56 4.08 -3.76
C LEU A 77 10.99 3.05 -4.73
N ARG A 78 11.39 3.08 -6.00
CA ARG A 78 11.03 2.03 -6.98
C ARG A 78 11.53 0.67 -6.51
N ALA A 79 12.81 0.56 -6.16
CA ALA A 79 13.38 -0.69 -5.68
C ALA A 79 12.66 -1.23 -4.43
N ARG A 80 12.35 -0.35 -3.46
CA ARG A 80 11.58 -0.72 -2.27
C ARG A 80 10.16 -1.19 -2.60
N PHE A 81 9.47 -0.48 -3.49
CA PHE A 81 8.14 -0.85 -3.95
C PHE A 81 8.14 -2.22 -4.62
N ASP A 82 9.07 -2.47 -5.55
CA ASP A 82 9.14 -3.75 -6.27
C ASP A 82 9.43 -4.91 -5.29
N ALA A 83 10.27 -4.69 -4.28
CA ALA A 83 10.51 -5.66 -3.22
C ALA A 83 9.26 -5.96 -2.37
N ILE A 84 8.46 -4.94 -2.03
CA ILE A 84 7.19 -5.11 -1.30
C ILE A 84 6.18 -5.90 -2.15
N VAL A 85 6.05 -5.58 -3.44
CA VAL A 85 5.14 -6.29 -4.35
C VAL A 85 5.56 -7.76 -4.48
N ALA A 86 6.85 -8.03 -4.63
CA ALA A 86 7.38 -9.38 -4.71
C ALA A 86 7.15 -10.17 -3.40
N SER A 87 7.34 -9.55 -2.24
CA SER A 87 7.13 -10.23 -0.96
C SER A 87 5.66 -10.61 -0.74
N VAL A 88 4.73 -9.71 -1.08
CA VAL A 88 3.29 -9.98 -0.96
C VAL A 88 2.82 -11.02 -1.98
N ALA A 89 3.38 -11.01 -3.19
CA ALA A 89 3.06 -12.02 -4.21
C ALA A 89 3.54 -13.43 -3.81
N ALA A 90 4.65 -13.51 -3.06
CA ALA A 90 5.17 -14.78 -2.53
C ALA A 90 4.41 -15.28 -1.31
N ASP A 91 3.67 -14.40 -0.61
CA ASP A 91 2.85 -14.77 0.54
C ASP A 91 1.58 -15.51 0.08
N THR A 92 1.51 -16.79 0.44
CA THR A 92 0.38 -17.67 0.08
C THR A 92 -0.86 -17.43 0.95
N THR A 93 -0.72 -16.68 2.05
CA THR A 93 -1.84 -16.30 2.94
C THR A 93 -2.47 -14.96 2.57
N ALA A 94 -1.83 -14.18 1.69
CA ALA A 94 -2.34 -12.90 1.23
C ALA A 94 -3.60 -13.07 0.35
N ALA A 95 -4.49 -12.09 0.39
CA ALA A 95 -5.71 -12.12 -0.40
C ALA A 95 -5.37 -12.13 -1.91
N PRO A 96 -5.98 -13.02 -2.72
CA PRO A 96 -5.74 -13.06 -4.16
C PRO A 96 -6.17 -11.74 -4.82
N THR A 97 -5.38 -11.27 -5.79
CA THR A 97 -5.61 -9.98 -6.46
C THR A 97 -6.25 -10.17 -7.84
N GLY A 98 -7.20 -9.30 -8.18
CA GLY A 98 -7.76 -9.22 -9.54
C GLY A 98 -8.46 -10.50 -10.01
N ILE A 99 -8.15 -10.94 -11.24
CA ILE A 99 -8.74 -12.12 -11.89
C ILE A 99 -8.54 -13.38 -11.03
N GLU A 100 -7.47 -13.44 -10.24
CA GLU A 100 -7.13 -14.59 -9.43
C GLU A 100 -8.16 -14.88 -8.33
N SER A 101 -8.79 -13.84 -7.78
CA SER A 101 -9.90 -14.01 -6.82
C SER A 101 -11.08 -14.73 -7.49
N VAL A 102 -11.43 -14.30 -8.70
CA VAL A 102 -12.53 -14.88 -9.47
C VAL A 102 -12.21 -16.32 -9.88
N LEU A 103 -10.98 -16.59 -10.31
CA LEU A 103 -10.55 -17.93 -10.67
C LEU A 103 -10.56 -18.89 -9.47
N ASN A 104 -10.19 -18.43 -8.27
CA ASN A 104 -10.27 -19.23 -7.05
C ASN A 104 -11.72 -19.57 -6.68
N GLU A 105 -12.65 -18.61 -6.78
CA GLU A 105 -14.07 -18.84 -6.49
C GLU A 105 -14.69 -19.93 -7.38
N ILE A 106 -14.25 -20.04 -8.64
CA ILE A 106 -14.73 -21.06 -9.59
C ILE A 106 -13.87 -22.33 -9.63
N GLY A 107 -12.88 -22.46 -8.72
CA GLY A 107 -12.03 -23.63 -8.59
C GLY A 107 -10.95 -23.81 -9.67
N THR A 108 -10.65 -22.75 -10.43
CA THR A 108 -9.67 -22.76 -11.54
C THR A 108 -8.49 -21.82 -11.33
N GLY A 109 -8.34 -21.23 -10.14
CA GLY A 109 -7.19 -20.39 -9.81
C GLY A 109 -5.89 -21.19 -9.79
N LEU A 110 -4.76 -20.48 -9.63
CA LEU A 110 -3.42 -21.06 -9.56
C LEU A 110 -3.43 -22.26 -8.61
N ARG A 111 -3.29 -23.45 -9.20
CA ARG A 111 -3.07 -24.70 -8.46
C ARG A 111 -1.63 -24.64 -7.96
N ARG A 112 -1.46 -24.32 -6.68
CA ARG A 112 -0.17 -24.26 -6.00
C ARG A 112 -0.08 -25.45 -5.06
#